data_AF-A0A6P6CHF1-F1
#
_entry.id   AF-A0A6P6CHF1-F1
#
_cell.length_a   1.000
_cell.length_b   1.000
_cell.length_c   1.000
_cell.angle_alpha   90.00
_cell.angle_beta   90.00
_cell.angle_gamma   90.00
#
_symmetry.space_group_name_H-M   'P 1'
#
loop_
_entity.id
_entity.type
_entity.pdbx_description
1 polymer ?
#
loop_
_entity_poly.entity_id
_entity_poly.type
_entity_poly.pdbx_seq_one_letter_code
_entity_poly.pdbx_strand_id
1 'polypeptide(L)'
;MSWVWGHCAECEWRGPLHEEISDFYEYMSPRPEEEKMRMEVVSRIESVIKELWPSADVQIFGSFKTGLYLPTSDIDLVVFGKWENLPLWTLEEALRKHKVADEDSVKVLDKATVPIIKLTDSFTEVKVDISFNVQNGVRAADLIKDFTKKYPVLPYLVLVLKQFLLQRDLNEVFTGGIGSYSLFLMAVSFLQLHPREDACIPNTNYGVLLIEFFELYGRHFNYLKTGIRIKDGGSYVAKDEVQKNMLDGYRPSMLYIEDPLQPGNDVGRSSYGAMQVKQAFDYAYVVLSHAVSPIAKYYPNNETESILGRIIRVTDEVATYRDWISKQWGLQHRPEPSCNGPVSSSSATQSSSSDVVSMKTWLFPVTLTIVLFLNIVVRLSGMWKKRKGFSEHPPVPPLESVTTSDLPPVPPSVNSSYSLVHFSHRRHWDTSPKVL
;
A
#
# COMPACT_ATOMS: atom_id res chain seq x y z
N MET A 1 -4.78 -6.19 36.75
CA MET A 1 -5.75 -7.26 36.46
C MET A 1 -5.36 -7.86 35.12
N SER A 2 -4.74 -9.03 35.18
CA SER A 2 -4.21 -9.81 34.05
C SER A 2 -5.32 -10.73 33.57
N TRP A 3 -5.77 -10.60 32.32
CA TRP A 3 -6.71 -11.56 31.73
C TRP A 3 -5.92 -12.68 31.05
N VAL A 4 -6.05 -13.85 31.68
CA VAL A 4 -5.50 -15.14 31.29
C VAL A 4 -6.29 -15.67 30.08
N TRP A 5 -5.64 -15.86 28.93
CA TRP A 5 -6.10 -16.81 27.92
C TRP A 5 -5.39 -18.13 28.21
N GLY A 6 -6.13 -19.14 28.67
CA GLY A 6 -5.59 -20.47 28.96
C GLY A 6 -6.47 -21.60 28.43
N HIS A 7 -5.80 -22.58 27.78
CA HIS A 7 -6.18 -23.93 27.33
C HIS A 7 -6.87 -23.99 25.95
N CYS A 8 -6.29 -24.55 24.86
CA CYS A 8 -5.72 -25.89 24.63
C CYS A 8 -4.53 -25.92 23.61
N ALA A 9 -3.79 -27.04 23.57
CA ALA A 9 -2.45 -27.14 22.99
C ALA A 9 -2.43 -27.62 21.51
N GLU A 10 -1.62 -26.95 20.69
CA GLU A 10 -1.17 -27.26 19.33
C GLU A 10 -2.09 -26.91 18.13
N CYS A 11 -3.42 -27.07 18.17
CA CYS A 11 -4.29 -26.63 17.05
C CYS A 11 -5.06 -25.31 17.31
N GLU A 12 -5.05 -24.78 18.52
CA GLU A 12 -5.88 -23.62 18.94
C GLU A 12 -5.18 -22.25 18.82
N TRP A 13 -3.87 -22.22 18.55
CA TRP A 13 -3.09 -20.98 18.49
C TRP A 13 -3.33 -20.15 17.23
N ARG A 14 -3.84 -20.77 16.16
CA ARG A 14 -4.17 -20.11 14.89
C ARG A 14 -5.67 -19.87 14.81
N GLY A 15 -6.11 -18.75 15.36
CA GLY A 15 -7.52 -18.33 15.25
C GLY A 15 -7.93 -18.05 13.79
N PRO A 16 -9.23 -18.02 13.45
CA PRO A 16 -9.69 -17.90 12.06
C PRO A 16 -9.13 -16.68 11.30
N LEU A 17 -8.90 -15.56 12.00
CA LEU A 17 -8.28 -14.37 11.39
C LEU A 17 -6.83 -14.61 10.95
N HIS A 18 -6.07 -15.47 11.63
CA HIS A 18 -4.71 -15.81 11.22
C HIS A 18 -4.68 -16.57 9.89
N GLU A 19 -5.59 -17.54 9.73
CA GLU A 19 -5.72 -18.31 8.49
C GLU A 19 -6.19 -17.41 7.36
N GLU A 20 -7.22 -16.57 7.58
CA GLU A 20 -7.68 -15.62 6.56
C GLU A 20 -6.58 -14.63 6.11
N ILE A 21 -5.71 -14.18 7.01
CA ILE A 21 -4.55 -13.34 6.65
C ILE A 21 -3.52 -14.14 5.84
N SER A 22 -3.31 -15.40 6.18
CA SER A 22 -2.37 -16.27 5.46
C SER A 22 -2.88 -16.57 4.05
N ASP A 23 -4.16 -16.91 3.91
CA ASP A 23 -4.84 -17.13 2.62
C ASP A 23 -4.83 -15.85 1.77
N PHE A 24 -5.13 -14.70 2.38
CA PHE A 24 -5.08 -13.42 1.69
C PHE A 24 -3.66 -13.10 1.21
N TYR A 25 -2.65 -13.32 2.05
CA TYR A 25 -1.25 -13.11 1.69
C TYR A 25 -0.85 -14.00 0.50
N GLU A 26 -1.16 -15.30 0.54
CA GLU A 26 -0.87 -16.22 -0.56
C GLU A 26 -1.60 -15.81 -1.84
N TYR A 27 -2.89 -15.47 -1.74
CA TYR A 27 -3.68 -15.08 -2.89
C TYR A 27 -3.20 -13.78 -3.53
N MET A 28 -2.80 -12.78 -2.73
CA MET A 28 -2.40 -11.45 -3.20
C MET A 28 -0.91 -11.34 -3.51
N SER A 29 -0.11 -12.32 -3.10
CA SER A 29 1.32 -12.33 -3.38
C SER A 29 1.60 -12.37 -4.89
N PRO A 30 2.72 -11.77 -5.33
CA PRO A 30 3.21 -11.86 -6.69
C PRO A 30 3.27 -13.30 -7.22
N ARG A 31 2.71 -13.53 -8.41
CA ARG A 31 2.89 -14.80 -9.14
C ARG A 31 4.01 -14.69 -10.19
N PRO A 32 4.69 -15.78 -10.54
CA PRO A 32 5.74 -15.78 -11.57
C PRO A 32 5.26 -15.22 -12.92
N GLU A 33 4.02 -15.50 -13.31
CA GLU A 33 3.42 -15.00 -14.56
C GLU A 33 3.23 -13.47 -14.53
N GLU A 34 2.88 -12.92 -13.37
CA GLU A 34 2.71 -11.48 -13.18
C GLU A 34 4.06 -10.76 -13.16
N GLU A 35 5.07 -11.35 -12.51
CA GLU A 35 6.43 -10.83 -12.53
C GLU A 35 6.96 -10.80 -13.96
N LYS A 36 6.76 -11.88 -14.73
CA LYS A 36 7.14 -11.95 -16.14
C LYS A 36 6.45 -10.87 -16.97
N MET A 37 5.13 -10.74 -16.86
CA MET A 37 4.36 -9.70 -17.56
C MET A 37 4.88 -8.30 -17.22
N ARG A 38 5.14 -8.02 -15.93
CA ARG A 38 5.67 -6.73 -15.47
C ARG A 38 7.09 -6.47 -16.02
N MET A 39 7.94 -7.49 -16.09
CA MET A 39 9.27 -7.37 -16.69
C MET A 39 9.19 -7.08 -18.21
N GLU A 40 8.20 -7.62 -18.92
CA GLU A 40 7.97 -7.29 -20.32
C GLU A 40 7.54 -5.82 -20.51
N VAL A 41 6.71 -5.28 -19.61
CA VAL A 41 6.38 -3.83 -19.57
C VAL A 41 7.64 -3.00 -19.37
N VAL A 42 8.48 -3.37 -18.39
CA VAL A 42 9.76 -2.68 -18.13
C VAL A 42 10.67 -2.72 -19.36
N SER A 43 10.78 -3.86 -20.03
CA SER A 43 11.63 -4.02 -21.22
C SER A 43 11.18 -3.13 -22.39
N ARG A 44 9.87 -2.98 -22.61
CA ARG A 44 9.33 -2.07 -23.63
C ARG A 44 9.69 -0.61 -23.32
N ILE A 45 9.49 -0.18 -22.08
CA ILE A 45 9.81 1.18 -21.64
C ILE A 45 11.31 1.45 -21.70
N GLU A 46 12.12 0.51 -21.23
CA GLU A 46 13.58 0.59 -21.26
C GLU A 46 14.08 0.71 -22.71
N SER A 47 13.50 -0.03 -23.65
CA SER A 47 13.88 0.06 -25.07
C SER A 47 13.70 1.48 -25.62
N VAL A 48 12.58 2.15 -25.30
CA VAL A 48 12.32 3.55 -25.70
C VAL A 48 13.34 4.50 -25.04
N ILE A 49 13.63 4.31 -23.76
CA ILE A 49 14.60 5.12 -23.03
C ILE A 49 16.01 4.97 -23.62
N LYS A 50 16.41 3.75 -23.96
CA LYS A 50 17.75 3.44 -24.52
C LYS A 50 17.90 3.94 -25.95
N GLU A 51 16.81 4.04 -26.73
CA GLU A 51 16.83 4.70 -28.04
C GLU A 51 17.11 6.19 -27.92
N LEU A 52 16.46 6.87 -26.96
CA LEU A 52 16.71 8.29 -26.69
C LEU A 52 18.10 8.53 -26.06
N TRP A 53 18.45 7.70 -25.08
CA TRP A 53 19.65 7.85 -24.26
C TRP A 53 20.34 6.49 -24.06
N PRO A 54 21.23 6.08 -24.98
CA PRO A 54 21.88 4.76 -24.91
C PRO A 54 22.70 4.51 -23.64
N SER A 55 23.20 5.57 -23.02
CA SER A 55 23.99 5.51 -21.78
C SER A 55 23.17 5.61 -20.49
N ALA A 56 21.86 5.85 -20.59
CA ALA A 56 20.99 5.89 -19.42
C ALA A 56 20.89 4.49 -18.78
N ASP A 57 20.77 4.43 -17.47
CA ASP A 57 20.57 3.19 -16.71
C ASP A 57 19.16 3.18 -16.12
N VAL A 58 18.39 2.12 -16.40
CA VAL A 58 16.99 2.01 -15.98
C VAL A 58 16.91 0.97 -14.88
N GLN A 59 16.42 1.37 -13.71
CA GLN A 59 16.30 0.47 -12.57
C GLN A 59 14.87 0.46 -12.02
N ILE A 60 14.42 -0.74 -11.63
CA ILE A 60 13.18 -0.94 -10.89
C ILE A 60 13.43 -0.61 -9.41
N PHE A 61 12.53 0.16 -8.80
CA PHE A 61 12.51 0.39 -7.36
C PHE A 61 11.13 0.07 -6.76
N GLY A 62 10.90 0.49 -5.51
CA GLY A 62 9.59 0.43 -4.88
C GLY A 62 9.12 -0.98 -4.57
N SER A 63 7.80 -1.16 -4.55
CA SER A 63 7.20 -2.45 -4.13
C SER A 63 7.55 -3.60 -5.07
N PHE A 64 7.74 -3.33 -6.37
CA PHE A 64 8.10 -4.36 -7.33
C PHE A 64 9.48 -4.98 -7.01
N LYS A 65 10.48 -4.14 -6.69
CA LYS A 65 11.83 -4.61 -6.31
C LYS A 65 11.87 -5.41 -5.00
N THR A 66 10.92 -5.15 -4.10
CA THR A 66 10.85 -5.80 -2.76
C THR A 66 9.98 -7.05 -2.73
N GLY A 67 9.16 -7.30 -3.76
CA GLY A 67 8.15 -8.37 -3.75
C GLY A 67 6.92 -8.07 -2.89
N LEU A 68 6.79 -6.86 -2.33
CA LEU A 68 5.66 -6.45 -1.48
C LEU A 68 4.66 -5.60 -2.25
N TYR A 69 4.28 -5.99 -3.46
CA TYR A 69 3.31 -5.28 -4.29
C TYR A 69 1.97 -6.01 -4.33
N LEU A 70 0.88 -5.24 -4.45
CA LEU A 70 -0.45 -5.78 -4.71
C LEU A 70 -0.60 -6.02 -6.23
N PRO A 71 -1.54 -6.87 -6.68
CA PRO A 71 -1.74 -7.17 -8.10
C PRO A 71 -1.96 -5.92 -8.96
N THR A 72 -2.59 -4.89 -8.38
CA THR A 72 -2.90 -3.59 -9.00
C THR A 72 -1.86 -2.51 -8.73
N SER A 73 -0.76 -2.80 -8.02
CA SER A 73 0.28 -1.81 -7.73
C SER A 73 1.05 -1.40 -8.97
N ASP A 74 1.45 -0.13 -8.98
CA ASP A 74 2.25 0.49 -10.03
C ASP A 74 3.67 -0.11 -10.10
N ILE A 75 4.33 0.02 -11.25
CA ILE A 75 5.78 -0.23 -11.40
C ILE A 75 6.51 1.10 -11.24
N ASP A 76 7.45 1.14 -10.30
CA ASP A 76 8.30 2.29 -10.06
C ASP A 76 9.65 2.14 -10.81
N LEU A 77 9.94 3.04 -11.76
CA LEU A 77 11.18 3.07 -12.53
C LEU A 77 11.99 4.34 -12.26
N VAL A 78 13.30 4.19 -12.09
CA VAL A 78 14.23 5.30 -12.01
C VAL A 78 15.20 5.24 -13.19
N VAL A 79 15.36 6.38 -13.86
CA VAL A 79 16.28 6.55 -14.97
C VAL A 79 17.47 7.36 -14.50
N PHE A 80 18.64 6.71 -14.45
CA PHE A 80 19.91 7.32 -14.13
C PHE A 80 20.61 7.82 -15.39
N GLY A 81 21.12 9.03 -15.32
CA GLY A 81 21.89 9.63 -16.41
C GLY A 81 22.42 11.01 -16.04
N LYS A 82 23.18 11.58 -16.98
CA LYS A 82 23.69 12.94 -16.87
C LYS A 82 22.69 13.88 -17.52
N TRP A 83 21.86 14.51 -16.69
CA TRP A 83 20.82 15.43 -17.12
C TRP A 83 21.20 16.85 -16.71
N GLU A 84 21.32 17.77 -17.67
CA GLU A 84 21.43 19.21 -17.36
C GLU A 84 20.09 19.74 -16.83
N ASN A 85 19.01 19.33 -17.50
CA ASN A 85 17.62 19.50 -17.07
C ASN A 85 16.92 18.15 -17.18
N LEU A 86 15.95 17.88 -16.28
CA LEU A 86 15.22 16.61 -16.29
C LEU A 86 14.41 16.48 -17.60
N PRO A 87 14.62 15.44 -18.42
CA PRO A 87 14.03 15.34 -19.75
C PRO A 87 12.63 14.73 -19.72
N LEU A 88 11.76 15.22 -18.82
CA LEU A 88 10.44 14.65 -18.56
C LEU A 88 9.55 14.66 -19.82
N TRP A 89 9.45 15.82 -20.47
CA TRP A 89 8.61 16.02 -21.66
C TRP A 89 9.17 15.28 -22.88
N THR A 90 10.49 15.19 -23.02
CA THR A 90 11.12 14.40 -24.10
C THR A 90 10.79 12.93 -23.97
N LEU A 91 10.81 12.39 -22.74
CA LEU A 91 10.43 11.00 -22.52
C LEU A 91 8.92 10.79 -22.74
N GLU A 92 8.06 11.71 -22.30
CA GLU A 92 6.62 11.64 -22.59
C GLU A 92 6.35 11.53 -24.10
N GLU A 93 6.92 12.43 -24.91
CA GLU A 93 6.72 12.45 -26.35
C GLU A 93 7.17 11.13 -27.00
N ALA A 94 8.30 10.58 -26.57
CA ALA A 94 8.81 9.32 -27.08
C ALA A 94 7.94 8.12 -26.68
N LEU A 95 7.43 8.08 -25.44
CA LEU A 95 6.50 7.04 -24.97
C LEU A 95 5.20 7.05 -25.77
N ARG A 96 4.65 8.25 -26.04
CA ARG A 96 3.46 8.43 -26.90
C ARG A 96 3.73 7.97 -28.33
N LYS A 97 4.88 8.38 -28.91
CA LYS A 97 5.26 8.02 -30.29
C LYS A 97 5.37 6.51 -30.49
N HIS A 98 5.91 5.80 -29.49
CA HIS A 98 6.08 4.34 -29.54
C HIS A 98 4.82 3.56 -29.14
N LYS A 99 3.74 4.23 -28.74
CA LYS A 99 2.45 3.62 -28.34
C LYS A 99 2.59 2.57 -27.22
N VAL A 100 3.58 2.75 -26.35
CA VAL A 100 3.80 1.88 -25.18
C VAL A 100 2.72 2.13 -24.12
N ALA A 101 2.24 3.37 -24.03
CA ALA A 101 1.19 3.78 -23.11
C ALA A 101 -0.13 3.99 -23.83
N ASP A 102 -1.23 3.86 -23.08
CA ASP A 102 -2.54 4.35 -23.53
C ASP A 102 -2.46 5.87 -23.80
N GLU A 103 -3.04 6.34 -24.91
CA GLU A 103 -2.78 7.66 -25.53
C GLU A 103 -3.05 8.83 -24.56
N ASP A 104 -4.04 8.69 -23.67
CA ASP A 104 -4.44 9.70 -22.69
C ASP A 104 -3.90 9.45 -21.27
N SER A 105 -3.14 8.36 -21.08
CA SER A 105 -2.65 7.97 -19.74
C SER A 105 -1.37 8.68 -19.31
N VAL A 106 -0.52 9.09 -20.27
CA VAL A 106 0.79 9.69 -19.96
C VAL A 106 0.63 11.09 -19.38
N LYS A 107 1.14 11.30 -18.17
CA LYS A 107 1.06 12.57 -17.43
C LYS A 107 2.37 12.90 -16.75
N VAL A 108 2.89 14.10 -17.03
CA VAL A 108 4.05 14.65 -16.33
C VAL A 108 3.57 15.42 -15.09
N LEU A 109 4.12 15.06 -13.93
CA LEU A 109 3.91 15.73 -12.65
C LEU A 109 5.21 16.42 -12.22
N ASP A 110 5.46 17.61 -12.75
CA ASP A 110 6.72 18.36 -12.61
C ASP A 110 6.79 19.26 -11.37
N LYS A 111 5.66 19.55 -10.74
CA LYS A 111 5.57 20.46 -9.57
C LYS A 111 5.82 19.79 -8.22
N ALA A 112 5.93 18.46 -8.18
CA ALA A 112 6.18 17.72 -6.96
C ALA A 112 7.66 17.81 -6.54
N THR A 113 7.97 17.54 -5.27
CA THR A 113 9.35 17.48 -4.76
C THR A 113 10.21 16.51 -5.56
N VAL A 114 9.62 15.41 -6.01
CA VAL A 114 10.23 14.47 -6.97
C VAL A 114 9.34 14.49 -8.21
N PRO A 115 9.78 15.10 -9.32
CA PRO A 115 9.06 15.06 -10.58
C PRO A 115 8.95 13.63 -11.12
N ILE A 116 7.74 13.25 -11.56
CA ILE A 116 7.45 11.90 -12.08
C ILE A 116 6.64 11.96 -13.36
N ILE A 117 6.82 10.95 -14.21
CA ILE A 117 5.95 10.67 -15.35
C ILE A 117 5.10 9.46 -14.98
N LYS A 118 3.78 9.63 -14.97
CA LYS A 118 2.83 8.52 -14.80
C LYS A 118 2.33 8.06 -16.16
N LEU A 119 2.17 6.77 -16.37
CA LEU A 119 1.53 6.20 -17.55
C LEU A 119 0.82 4.88 -17.23
N THR A 120 -0.01 4.40 -18.14
CA THR A 120 -0.58 3.07 -18.11
C THR A 120 -0.18 2.33 -19.38
N ASP A 121 0.43 1.15 -19.26
CA ASP A 121 0.80 0.31 -20.40
C ASP A 121 -0.47 -0.06 -21.20
N SER A 122 -0.42 0.16 -22.52
CA SER A 122 -1.58 0.01 -23.40
C SER A 122 -2.06 -1.43 -23.57
N PHE A 123 -1.20 -2.42 -23.29
CA PHE A 123 -1.50 -3.83 -23.49
C PHE A 123 -1.90 -4.53 -22.18
N THR A 124 -1.21 -4.24 -21.10
CA THR A 124 -1.39 -4.92 -19.81
C THR A 124 -2.16 -4.11 -18.79
N GLU A 125 -2.46 -2.84 -19.07
CA GLU A 125 -3.08 -1.89 -18.14
C GLU A 125 -2.26 -1.65 -16.85
N VAL A 126 -1.00 -2.08 -16.82
CA VAL A 126 -0.11 -1.84 -15.68
C VAL A 126 0.29 -0.37 -15.65
N LYS A 127 0.05 0.26 -14.51
CA LYS A 127 0.49 1.63 -14.23
C LYS A 127 2.00 1.66 -13.97
N VAL A 128 2.66 2.70 -14.46
CA VAL A 128 4.10 2.91 -14.30
C VAL A 128 4.38 4.36 -13.92
N ASP A 129 5.20 4.54 -12.88
CA ASP A 129 5.72 5.82 -12.43
C ASP A 129 7.23 5.87 -12.75
N ILE A 130 7.65 6.85 -13.55
CA ILE A 130 9.06 7.05 -13.95
C ILE A 130 9.62 8.31 -13.31
N SER A 131 10.74 8.16 -12.60
CA SER A 131 11.49 9.26 -11.97
C SER A 131 12.93 9.32 -12.48
N PHE A 132 13.64 10.41 -12.22
CA PHE A 132 15.02 10.61 -12.67
C PHE A 132 15.97 10.83 -11.50
N ASN A 133 17.11 10.14 -11.51
CA ASN A 133 18.21 10.27 -10.54
C ASN A 133 17.82 10.15 -9.04
N VAL A 134 16.74 9.42 -8.72
CA VAL A 134 16.32 9.16 -7.34
C VAL A 134 17.10 7.97 -6.76
N GLN A 135 18.22 8.25 -6.09
CA GLN A 135 19.12 7.21 -5.56
C GLN A 135 18.57 6.45 -4.33
N ASN A 136 17.66 7.05 -3.56
CA ASN A 136 17.21 6.48 -2.29
C ASN A 136 16.34 5.22 -2.46
N GLY A 137 15.69 5.03 -3.62
CA GLY A 137 14.76 3.92 -3.85
C GLY A 137 15.42 2.53 -3.75
N VAL A 138 16.65 2.39 -4.26
CA VAL A 138 17.39 1.11 -4.22
C VAL A 138 17.76 0.74 -2.79
N ARG A 139 18.33 1.69 -2.04
CA ARG A 139 18.71 1.49 -0.63
C ARG A 139 17.50 1.20 0.25
N ALA A 140 16.35 1.81 -0.04
CA ALA A 140 15.10 1.52 0.64
C ALA A 140 14.62 0.09 0.39
N ALA A 141 14.79 -0.44 -0.84
CA ALA A 141 14.44 -1.82 -1.15
C ALA A 141 15.32 -2.82 -0.37
N ASP A 142 16.62 -2.56 -0.24
CA ASP A 142 17.52 -3.41 0.55
C ASP A 142 17.16 -3.36 2.04
N LEU A 143 16.87 -2.17 2.58
CA LEU A 143 16.39 -2.02 3.95
C LEU A 143 15.10 -2.80 4.21
N ILE A 144 14.15 -2.74 3.27
CA ILE A 144 12.89 -3.50 3.35
C ILE A 144 13.16 -5.00 3.38
N LYS A 145 14.09 -5.49 2.55
CA LYS A 145 14.47 -6.92 2.52
C LYS A 145 15.13 -7.34 3.84
N ASP A 146 16.01 -6.52 4.40
CA ASP A 146 16.65 -6.81 5.68
C ASP A 146 15.64 -6.91 6.82
N PHE A 147 14.69 -5.98 6.89
CA PHE A 147 13.62 -6.04 7.89
C PHE A 147 12.65 -7.19 7.66
N THR A 148 12.32 -7.50 6.40
CA THR A 148 11.47 -8.65 6.06
C THR A 148 12.13 -9.97 6.49
N LYS A 149 13.45 -10.08 6.30
CA LYS A 149 14.23 -11.23 6.79
C LYS A 149 14.27 -11.29 8.31
N LYS A 150 14.41 -10.14 8.97
CA LYS A 150 14.44 -10.04 10.44
C LYS A 150 13.08 -10.34 11.07
N TYR A 151 11.99 -9.92 10.43
CA TYR A 151 10.62 -10.06 10.89
C TYR A 151 9.77 -10.72 9.79
N PRO A 152 9.73 -12.07 9.74
CA PRO A 152 9.02 -12.82 8.70
C PRO A 152 7.50 -12.56 8.63
N VAL A 153 6.93 -11.98 9.68
CA VAL A 153 5.53 -11.55 9.78
C VAL A 153 5.22 -10.28 8.96
N LEU A 154 6.23 -9.44 8.67
CA LEU A 154 6.02 -8.15 7.98
C LEU A 154 5.26 -8.27 6.66
N PRO A 155 5.58 -9.18 5.73
CA PRO A 155 4.87 -9.29 4.46
C PRO A 155 3.36 -9.50 4.61
N TYR A 156 2.96 -10.36 5.55
CA TYR A 156 1.55 -10.66 5.86
C TYR A 156 0.81 -9.40 6.33
N LEU A 157 1.37 -8.69 7.31
CA LEU A 157 0.77 -7.46 7.83
C LEU A 157 0.75 -6.35 6.78
N VAL A 158 1.87 -6.14 6.08
CA VAL A 158 2.03 -5.05 5.12
C VAL A 158 1.09 -5.20 3.93
N LEU A 159 0.88 -6.41 3.38
CA LEU A 159 -0.07 -6.58 2.28
C LEU A 159 -1.52 -6.29 2.71
N VAL A 160 -1.93 -6.75 3.91
CA VAL A 160 -3.26 -6.43 4.44
C VAL A 160 -3.42 -4.93 4.64
N LEU A 161 -2.44 -4.28 5.27
CA LEU A 161 -2.48 -2.84 5.52
C LEU A 161 -2.46 -2.02 4.23
N LYS A 162 -1.70 -2.46 3.21
CA LYS A 162 -1.70 -1.84 1.88
C LYS A 162 -3.07 -1.92 1.24
N GLN A 163 -3.68 -3.11 1.21
CA GLN A 163 -5.02 -3.28 0.64
C GLN A 163 -6.05 -2.45 1.40
N PHE A 164 -5.94 -2.42 2.73
CA PHE A 164 -6.82 -1.65 3.60
C PHE A 164 -6.79 -0.15 3.29
N LEU A 165 -5.60 0.43 3.07
CA LEU A 165 -5.48 1.84 2.71
C LEU A 165 -5.86 2.10 1.24
N LEU A 166 -5.47 1.19 0.33
CA LEU A 166 -5.75 1.30 -1.10
C LEU A 166 -7.25 1.42 -1.37
N GLN A 167 -8.06 0.53 -0.82
CA GLN A 167 -9.52 0.54 -1.07
C GLN A 167 -10.25 1.75 -0.48
N ARG A 168 -9.56 2.60 0.28
CA ARG A 168 -10.08 3.82 0.90
C ARG A 168 -9.47 5.08 0.31
N ASP A 169 -8.65 4.96 -0.74
CA ASP A 169 -7.87 6.05 -1.34
C ASP A 169 -6.96 6.77 -0.32
N LEU A 170 -6.47 6.04 0.69
CA LEU A 170 -5.62 6.54 1.78
C LEU A 170 -4.14 6.16 1.62
N ASN A 171 -3.77 5.54 0.50
CA ASN A 171 -2.41 5.09 0.19
C ASN A 171 -1.56 6.13 -0.58
N GLU A 172 -2.18 7.18 -1.12
CA GLU A 172 -1.50 8.18 -1.96
C GLU A 172 -1.05 9.40 -1.15
N VAL A 173 0.24 9.72 -1.19
CA VAL A 173 0.79 10.89 -0.48
C VAL A 173 0.35 12.22 -1.09
N PHE A 174 -0.01 12.23 -2.37
CA PHE A 174 -0.50 13.42 -3.06
C PHE A 174 -1.80 13.95 -2.44
N THR A 175 -2.70 13.04 -2.03
CA THR A 175 -3.96 13.35 -1.34
C THR A 175 -3.80 13.40 0.19
N GLY A 176 -2.56 13.29 0.69
CA GLY A 176 -2.23 13.35 2.12
C GLY A 176 -2.30 11.99 2.83
N GLY A 177 -2.49 10.89 2.10
CA GLY A 177 -2.47 9.53 2.64
C GLY A 177 -1.08 9.07 3.13
N ILE A 178 -0.98 7.80 3.51
CA ILE A 178 0.27 7.18 3.96
C ILE A 178 0.87 6.38 2.81
N GLY A 179 2.05 6.80 2.35
CA GLY A 179 2.78 6.10 1.31
C GLY A 179 3.32 4.74 1.78
N SER A 180 3.57 3.84 0.83
CA SER A 180 4.02 2.46 1.08
C SER A 180 5.25 2.36 1.98
N TYR A 181 6.23 3.25 1.82
CA TYR A 181 7.45 3.24 2.66
C TYR A 181 7.15 3.69 4.09
N SER A 182 6.37 4.77 4.29
CA SER A 182 5.92 5.21 5.62
C SER A 182 5.13 4.10 6.33
N LEU A 183 4.21 3.43 5.63
CA LEU A 183 3.45 2.32 6.17
C LEU A 183 4.34 1.15 6.61
N PHE A 184 5.33 0.81 5.80
CA PHE A 184 6.31 -0.23 6.14
C PHE A 184 7.11 0.14 7.40
N LEU A 185 7.59 1.38 7.51
CA LEU A 185 8.32 1.85 8.69
C LEU A 185 7.44 1.87 9.95
N MET A 186 6.14 2.18 9.83
CA MET A 186 5.18 2.05 10.93
C MET A 186 5.03 0.59 11.39
N ALA A 187 4.95 -0.36 10.45
CA ALA A 187 4.89 -1.79 10.76
C ALA A 187 6.18 -2.30 11.43
N VAL A 188 7.34 -1.86 10.94
CA VAL A 188 8.64 -2.16 11.57
C VAL A 188 8.70 -1.61 12.99
N SER A 189 8.33 -0.35 13.20
CA SER A 189 8.31 0.27 14.53
C SER A 189 7.36 -0.44 15.49
N PHE A 190 6.21 -0.91 14.99
CA PHE A 190 5.25 -1.66 15.79
C PHE A 190 5.87 -2.96 16.29
N LEU A 191 6.52 -3.74 15.43
CA LEU A 191 7.16 -5.00 15.82
C LEU A 191 8.37 -4.78 16.73
N GLN A 192 9.19 -3.76 16.44
CA GLN A 192 10.36 -3.40 17.24
C GLN A 192 10.02 -3.06 18.69
N LEU A 193 8.92 -2.36 18.91
CA LEU A 193 8.48 -1.88 20.21
C LEU A 193 7.35 -2.74 20.80
N HIS A 194 7.09 -3.90 20.19
CA HIS A 194 6.04 -4.80 20.64
C HIS A 194 6.42 -5.39 22.01
N PRO A 195 5.55 -5.34 23.04
CA PRO A 195 5.89 -5.83 24.38
C PRO A 195 6.20 -7.33 24.44
N ARG A 196 5.63 -8.10 23.50
CA ARG A 196 5.86 -9.54 23.43
C ARG A 196 7.09 -9.87 22.58
N GLU A 197 8.02 -10.62 23.16
CA GLU A 197 9.20 -11.13 22.45
C GLU A 197 8.84 -12.12 21.33
N ASP A 198 7.73 -12.84 21.49
CA ASP A 198 7.19 -13.77 20.49
C ASP A 198 6.47 -13.07 19.33
N ALA A 199 6.40 -11.74 19.29
CA ALA A 199 5.81 -11.02 18.16
C ALA A 199 6.67 -11.13 16.89
N CYS A 200 7.91 -11.58 17.02
CA CYS A 200 8.93 -11.59 15.97
C CYS A 200 9.30 -12.99 15.48
N ILE A 201 8.63 -14.06 15.96
CA ILE A 201 8.92 -15.45 15.59
C ILE A 201 7.97 -15.96 14.48
N PRO A 202 8.32 -17.00 13.71
CA PRO A 202 7.48 -17.49 12.62
C PRO A 202 6.10 -18.04 13.02
N ASN A 203 5.91 -18.45 14.28
CA ASN A 203 4.64 -19.03 14.76
C ASN A 203 3.70 -17.98 15.39
N THR A 204 3.97 -16.69 15.22
CA THR A 204 3.15 -15.63 15.79
C THR A 204 1.77 -15.57 15.14
N ASN A 205 0.73 -15.32 15.94
CA ASN A 205 -0.61 -15.10 15.44
C ASN A 205 -0.75 -13.71 14.78
N TYR A 206 -0.70 -13.70 13.44
CA TYR A 206 -0.91 -12.49 12.61
C TYR A 206 -2.20 -11.73 12.92
N GLY A 207 -3.29 -12.41 13.27
CA GLY A 207 -4.57 -11.77 13.58
C GLY A 207 -4.49 -10.90 14.82
N VAL A 208 -3.83 -11.38 15.88
CA VAL A 208 -3.60 -10.59 17.10
C VAL A 208 -2.72 -9.37 16.78
N LEU A 209 -1.61 -9.56 16.07
CA LEU A 209 -0.72 -8.46 15.71
C LEU A 209 -1.39 -7.40 14.83
N LEU A 210 -2.24 -7.81 13.89
CA LEU A 210 -2.98 -6.89 13.04
C LEU A 210 -3.96 -6.04 13.87
N ILE A 211 -4.69 -6.65 14.82
CA ILE A 211 -5.59 -5.94 15.73
C ILE A 211 -4.79 -4.97 16.62
N GLU A 212 -3.69 -5.42 17.21
CA GLU A 212 -2.82 -4.59 18.06
C GLU A 212 -2.18 -3.44 17.28
N PHE A 213 -1.82 -3.64 16.00
CA PHE A 213 -1.34 -2.57 15.12
C PHE A 213 -2.41 -1.50 14.93
N PHE A 214 -3.64 -1.91 14.60
CA PHE A 214 -4.76 -0.99 14.44
C PHE A 214 -5.13 -0.30 15.76
N GLU A 215 -4.99 -0.99 16.90
CA GLU A 215 -5.21 -0.39 18.22
C GLU A 215 -4.18 0.70 18.49
N LEU A 216 -2.90 0.38 18.31
CA LEU A 216 -1.80 1.31 18.56
C LEU A 216 -1.96 2.56 17.70
N TYR A 217 -2.00 2.40 16.38
CA TYR A 217 -2.03 3.56 15.47
C TYR A 217 -3.43 4.18 15.32
N GLY A 218 -4.50 3.48 15.66
CA GLY A 218 -5.86 4.02 15.66
C GLY A 218 -6.22 4.77 16.94
N ARG A 219 -5.70 4.34 18.11
CA ARG A 219 -6.14 4.85 19.42
C ARG A 219 -5.02 5.45 20.27
N HIS A 220 -3.90 4.76 20.39
CA HIS A 220 -2.91 5.05 21.44
C HIS A 220 -1.75 5.94 20.98
N PHE A 221 -1.35 5.85 19.71
CA PHE A 221 -0.23 6.61 19.19
C PHE A 221 -0.53 8.11 19.16
N ASN A 222 0.30 8.89 19.84
CA ASN A 222 0.13 10.34 19.93
C ASN A 222 0.77 11.05 18.72
N TYR A 223 0.02 11.15 17.62
CA TYR A 223 0.44 11.86 16.41
C TYR A 223 0.83 13.32 16.64
N LEU A 224 0.41 13.98 17.72
CA LEU A 224 0.77 15.38 17.96
C LEU A 224 2.14 15.53 18.61
N LYS A 225 2.56 14.57 19.44
CA LYS A 225 3.77 14.70 20.28
C LYS A 225 4.86 13.68 19.96
N THR A 226 4.51 12.59 19.32
CA THR A 226 5.40 11.42 19.17
C THR A 226 5.82 11.23 17.72
N GLY A 227 7.13 11.04 17.53
CA GLY A 227 7.76 10.63 16.30
C GLY A 227 8.27 9.19 16.35
N ILE A 228 8.43 8.57 15.18
CA ILE A 228 8.92 7.20 15.03
C ILE A 228 10.40 7.22 14.62
N ARG A 229 11.24 6.45 15.32
CA ARG A 229 12.61 6.14 14.94
C ARG A 229 12.78 4.63 14.92
N ILE A 230 13.28 4.07 13.81
CA ILE A 230 13.47 2.60 13.68
C ILE A 230 14.93 2.14 13.78
N LYS A 231 15.88 3.08 13.96
CA LYS A 231 17.30 2.76 14.19
C LYS A 231 17.51 2.12 15.57
N ASP A 232 18.57 1.33 15.69
CA ASP A 232 19.05 0.76 16.96
C ASP A 232 17.99 -0.02 17.76
N GLY A 233 17.13 -0.76 17.05
CA GLY A 233 16.05 -1.55 17.67
C GLY A 233 14.74 -0.80 17.83
N GLY A 234 14.67 0.48 17.45
CA GLY A 234 13.45 1.27 17.45
C GLY A 234 13.25 2.07 18.74
N SER A 235 12.65 3.25 18.61
CA SER A 235 12.25 4.09 19.75
C SER A 235 11.22 5.14 19.32
N TYR A 236 10.48 5.66 20.29
CA TYR A 236 9.66 6.84 20.11
C TYR A 236 10.40 8.09 20.56
N VAL A 237 10.25 9.18 19.81
CA VAL A 237 10.92 10.45 20.06
C VAL A 237 9.90 11.55 20.28
N ALA A 238 10.20 12.48 21.20
CA ALA A 238 9.37 13.66 21.39
C ALA A 238 9.60 14.64 20.23
N LYS A 239 8.53 15.07 19.55
CA LYS A 239 8.62 16.03 18.44
C LYS A 239 9.23 17.37 18.86
N ASP A 240 8.96 17.80 20.09
CA ASP A 240 9.54 19.03 20.64
C ASP A 240 11.07 18.95 20.76
N GLU A 241 11.63 17.76 20.99
CA GLU A 241 13.09 17.54 21.03
C GLU A 241 13.67 17.49 19.63
N VAL A 242 12.99 16.81 18.71
CA VAL A 242 13.37 16.76 17.29
C VAL A 242 13.40 18.17 16.69
N GLN A 243 12.38 18.99 16.97
CA GLN A 243 12.26 20.34 16.44
C GLN A 243 13.43 21.25 16.85
N LYS A 244 13.98 21.09 18.06
CA LYS A 244 15.15 21.87 18.51
C LYS A 244 16.40 21.61 17.65
N ASN A 245 16.48 20.43 17.04
CA ASN A 245 17.60 20.01 16.19
C ASN A 245 17.32 20.23 14.70
N MET A 246 16.13 20.70 14.33
CA MET A 246 15.79 21.06 12.95
C MET A 246 16.27 22.48 12.63
N LEU A 247 16.63 22.72 11.37
CA LEU A 247 16.92 24.07 10.87
C LEU A 247 15.68 24.98 11.06
N ASP A 248 15.93 26.26 11.32
CA ASP A 248 14.89 27.25 11.62
C ASP A 248 13.75 27.22 10.58
N GLY A 249 12.52 27.05 11.08
CA GLY A 249 11.28 27.06 10.27
C GLY A 249 10.71 25.69 9.92
N TYR A 250 11.45 24.60 10.09
CA TYR A 250 10.91 23.25 9.88
C TYR A 250 10.25 22.71 11.15
N ARG A 251 9.02 22.18 11.00
CA ARG A 251 8.28 21.50 12.07
C ARG A 251 8.07 20.03 11.71
N PRO A 252 8.17 19.11 12.68
CA PRO A 252 7.78 17.72 12.48
C PRO A 252 6.35 17.63 11.94
N SER A 253 6.12 16.82 10.90
CA SER A 253 4.79 16.65 10.31
C SER A 253 3.83 15.90 11.25
N MET A 254 2.55 15.76 10.86
CA MET A 254 1.56 15.03 11.67
C MET A 254 1.99 13.58 11.92
N LEU A 255 2.44 12.87 10.87
CA LEU A 255 3.08 11.57 11.00
C LEU A 255 4.59 11.74 10.83
N TYR A 256 5.31 11.98 11.93
CA TYR A 256 6.76 12.12 11.86
C TYR A 256 7.44 10.76 11.93
N ILE A 257 8.23 10.43 10.90
CA ILE A 257 9.06 9.22 10.87
C ILE A 257 10.45 9.63 10.42
N GLU A 258 11.46 9.39 11.27
CA GLU A 258 12.85 9.60 10.89
C GLU A 258 13.23 8.65 9.76
N ASP A 259 13.75 9.21 8.67
CA ASP A 259 14.26 8.41 7.57
C ASP A 259 15.55 7.67 8.00
N PRO A 260 15.56 6.33 8.00
CA PRO A 260 16.73 5.55 8.35
C PRO A 260 17.91 5.78 7.40
N LEU A 261 17.63 6.13 6.14
CA LEU A 261 18.62 6.27 5.07
C LEU A 261 19.10 7.71 4.87
N GLN A 262 18.28 8.70 5.23
CA GLN A 262 18.58 10.11 5.05
C GLN A 262 18.36 10.90 6.36
N PRO A 263 19.41 11.14 7.17
CA PRO A 263 19.31 11.92 8.40
C PRO A 263 18.64 13.29 8.19
N GLY A 264 17.72 13.65 9.08
CA GLY A 264 16.96 14.90 9.00
C GLY A 264 15.76 14.89 8.04
N ASN A 265 15.60 13.85 7.22
CA ASN A 265 14.41 13.68 6.41
C ASN A 265 13.24 13.12 7.24
N ASP A 266 12.05 13.70 7.04
CA ASP A 266 10.79 13.24 7.61
C ASP A 266 10.00 12.51 6.53
N VAL A 267 9.92 11.18 6.64
CA VAL A 267 9.30 10.34 5.62
C VAL A 267 7.79 10.61 5.53
N GLY A 268 7.14 10.95 6.64
CA GLY A 268 5.70 11.23 6.67
C GLY A 268 5.34 12.69 6.42
N ARG A 269 6.28 13.52 5.96
CA ARG A 269 6.06 14.96 5.69
C ARG A 269 4.86 15.24 4.79
N SER A 270 4.65 14.40 3.78
CA SER A 270 3.54 14.55 2.82
C SER A 270 2.25 13.88 3.28
N SER A 271 2.24 13.15 4.40
CA SER A 271 1.07 12.49 4.96
C SER A 271 0.24 13.44 5.83
N TYR A 272 -0.16 14.57 5.28
CA TYR A 272 -0.94 15.61 6.01
C TYR A 272 -2.37 15.15 6.37
N GLY A 273 -2.87 14.09 5.73
CA GLY A 273 -4.11 13.39 6.02
C GLY A 273 -3.97 12.20 6.98
N ALA A 274 -2.88 12.12 7.74
CA ALA A 274 -2.64 11.00 8.67
C ALA A 274 -3.75 10.82 9.73
N MET A 275 -4.52 11.87 10.06
CA MET A 275 -5.62 11.78 11.01
C MET A 275 -6.84 11.02 10.44
N GLN A 276 -7.08 11.10 9.14
CA GLN A 276 -8.09 10.29 8.45
C GLN A 276 -7.66 8.81 8.48
N VAL A 277 -6.36 8.55 8.31
CA VAL A 277 -5.82 7.19 8.42
C VAL A 277 -5.94 6.65 9.84
N LYS A 278 -5.68 7.47 10.86
CA LYS A 278 -5.93 7.13 12.28
C LYS A 278 -7.39 6.71 12.50
N GLN A 279 -8.35 7.45 11.95
CA GLN A 279 -9.78 7.11 12.07
C GLN A 279 -10.11 5.79 11.38
N ALA A 280 -9.53 5.53 10.20
CA ALA A 280 -9.70 4.26 9.51
C ALA A 280 -9.11 3.09 10.32
N PHE A 281 -7.93 3.27 10.92
CA PHE A 281 -7.34 2.26 11.80
C PHE A 281 -8.18 1.99 13.06
N ASP A 282 -8.73 3.03 13.70
CA ASP A 282 -9.67 2.85 14.82
C ASP A 282 -10.91 2.05 14.41
N TYR A 283 -11.50 2.36 13.24
CA TYR A 283 -12.60 1.57 12.69
C TYR A 283 -12.21 0.10 12.51
N ALA A 284 -11.05 -0.18 11.92
CA ALA A 284 -10.59 -1.55 11.70
C ALA A 284 -10.39 -2.31 13.02
N TYR A 285 -9.80 -1.64 14.02
CA TYR A 285 -9.67 -2.20 15.37
C TYR A 285 -11.02 -2.60 15.96
N VAL A 286 -12.02 -1.69 15.92
CA VAL A 286 -13.36 -1.96 16.47
C VAL A 286 -14.01 -3.16 15.77
N VAL A 287 -13.98 -3.17 14.43
CA VAL A 287 -14.62 -4.20 13.62
C VAL A 287 -13.97 -5.57 13.85
N LEU A 288 -12.64 -5.65 13.79
CA LEU A 288 -11.94 -6.92 13.99
C LEU A 288 -12.07 -7.42 15.43
N SER A 289 -11.90 -6.55 16.43
CA SER A 289 -12.03 -6.91 17.86
C SER A 289 -13.41 -7.46 18.17
N HIS A 290 -14.45 -6.87 17.59
CA HIS A 290 -15.81 -7.37 17.72
C HIS A 290 -15.97 -8.74 17.05
N ALA A 291 -15.46 -8.90 15.82
CA ALA A 291 -15.59 -10.11 15.03
C ALA A 291 -14.88 -11.34 15.65
N VAL A 292 -13.77 -11.14 16.36
CA VAL A 292 -13.04 -12.22 17.04
C VAL A 292 -13.49 -12.44 18.50
N SER A 293 -14.46 -11.65 18.98
CA SER A 293 -14.93 -11.74 20.37
C SER A 293 -15.78 -12.99 20.61
N PRO A 294 -15.69 -13.64 21.80
CA PRO A 294 -16.55 -14.79 22.14
C PRO A 294 -18.06 -14.51 22.06
N ILE A 295 -18.45 -13.23 22.17
CA ILE A 295 -19.85 -12.79 22.05
C ILE A 295 -20.28 -12.50 20.61
N ALA A 296 -19.38 -12.57 19.63
CA ALA A 296 -19.70 -12.32 18.22
C ALA A 296 -20.85 -13.20 17.71
N LYS A 297 -20.94 -14.44 18.21
CA LYS A 297 -22.02 -15.40 17.89
C LYS A 297 -23.44 -14.94 18.24
N TYR A 298 -23.58 -13.90 19.07
CA TYR A 298 -24.88 -13.36 19.50
C TYR A 298 -25.32 -12.11 18.71
N TYR A 299 -24.47 -11.61 17.81
CA TYR A 299 -24.81 -10.49 16.93
C TYR A 299 -25.23 -11.02 15.56
N PRO A 300 -26.09 -10.27 14.83
CA PRO A 300 -26.42 -10.59 13.45
C PRO A 300 -25.18 -10.37 12.56
N ASN A 301 -24.29 -11.35 12.55
CA ASN A 301 -23.18 -11.42 11.61
C ASN A 301 -23.69 -12.03 10.31
N ASN A 302 -23.33 -11.43 9.18
CA ASN A 302 -23.53 -12.07 7.90
C ASN A 302 -22.60 -13.29 7.81
N GLU A 303 -23.16 -14.50 7.84
CA GLU A 303 -22.41 -15.77 7.77
C GLU A 303 -21.60 -15.91 6.48
N THR A 304 -21.91 -15.12 5.45
CA THR A 304 -21.19 -15.11 4.18
C THR A 304 -19.95 -14.20 4.17
N GLU A 305 -19.75 -13.36 5.19
CA GLU A 305 -18.63 -12.41 5.25
C GLU A 305 -17.53 -12.90 6.20
N SER A 306 -16.32 -13.08 5.64
CA SER A 306 -15.12 -13.48 6.38
C SER A 306 -14.70 -12.38 7.38
N ILE A 307 -13.89 -12.72 8.39
CA ILE A 307 -13.44 -11.76 9.41
C ILE A 307 -12.65 -10.62 8.79
N LEU A 308 -11.66 -10.96 7.98
CA LEU A 308 -10.81 -10.03 7.26
C LEU A 308 -11.61 -9.28 6.19
N GLY A 309 -12.59 -9.95 5.55
CA GLY A 309 -13.53 -9.39 4.57
C GLY A 309 -14.33 -8.18 5.06
N ARG A 310 -14.49 -8.03 6.38
CA ARG A 310 -15.16 -6.87 7.00
C ARG A 310 -14.36 -5.57 6.89
N ILE A 311 -13.03 -5.66 6.73
CA ILE A 311 -12.16 -4.49 6.66
C ILE A 311 -11.46 -4.34 5.31
N ILE A 312 -11.28 -5.44 4.56
CA ILE A 312 -10.69 -5.43 3.23
C ILE A 312 -11.51 -6.23 2.22
N ARG A 313 -11.46 -5.85 0.95
CA ARG A 313 -12.12 -6.56 -0.16
C ARG A 313 -11.18 -6.66 -1.34
N VAL A 314 -11.25 -7.79 -2.05
CA VAL A 314 -10.65 -7.96 -3.37
C VAL A 314 -11.79 -7.99 -4.38
N THR A 315 -11.69 -7.19 -5.44
CA THR A 315 -12.75 -7.08 -6.44
C THR A 315 -12.67 -8.21 -7.47
N ASP A 316 -13.80 -8.54 -8.09
CA ASP A 316 -13.85 -9.52 -9.19
C ASP A 316 -13.00 -9.07 -10.39
N GLU A 317 -12.81 -7.75 -10.56
CA GLU A 317 -11.91 -7.18 -11.56
C GLU A 317 -10.47 -7.63 -11.33
N VAL A 318 -9.99 -7.60 -10.08
CA VAL A 318 -8.64 -8.07 -9.73
C VAL A 318 -8.51 -9.57 -9.98
N ALA A 319 -9.51 -10.36 -9.60
CA ALA A 319 -9.51 -11.80 -9.84
C ALA A 319 -9.48 -12.12 -11.35
N THR A 320 -10.34 -11.46 -12.12
CA THR A 320 -10.43 -11.62 -13.58
C THR A 320 -9.13 -11.22 -14.26
N TYR A 321 -8.50 -10.12 -13.81
CA TYR A 321 -7.23 -9.66 -14.33
C TYR A 321 -6.10 -10.65 -14.05
N ARG A 322 -6.01 -11.19 -12.84
CA ARG A 322 -5.04 -12.24 -12.48
C ARG A 322 -5.24 -13.51 -13.32
N ASP A 323 -6.47 -13.94 -13.52
CA ASP A 323 -6.79 -15.10 -14.36
C ASP A 323 -6.43 -14.87 -15.82
N TRP A 324 -6.63 -13.66 -16.33
CA TRP A 324 -6.20 -13.27 -17.67
C TRP A 324 -4.68 -13.35 -17.79
N ILE A 325 -3.92 -12.82 -16.83
CA ILE A 325 -2.45 -12.92 -16.81
C ILE A 325 -2.01 -14.39 -16.82
N SER A 326 -2.58 -15.22 -15.94
CA SER A 326 -2.24 -16.65 -15.88
C SER A 326 -2.51 -17.37 -17.20
N LYS A 327 -3.57 -17.03 -17.93
CA LYS A 327 -3.85 -17.60 -19.26
C LYS A 327 -2.83 -17.17 -20.32
N GLN A 328 -2.41 -15.90 -20.31
CA GLN A 328 -1.50 -15.36 -21.32
C GLN A 328 -0.03 -15.75 -21.05
N TRP A 329 0.43 -15.71 -19.79
CA TRP A 329 1.82 -15.93 -19.42
C TRP A 329 2.11 -17.29 -18.77
N GLY A 330 1.10 -18.04 -18.31
CA GLY A 330 1.26 -19.34 -17.65
C GLY A 330 1.44 -20.55 -18.57
N LEU A 331 1.18 -20.41 -19.88
CA LEU A 331 1.22 -21.52 -20.83
C LEU A 331 2.63 -21.95 -21.29
N GLN A 332 3.71 -21.31 -20.80
CA GLN A 332 5.08 -21.65 -21.22
C GLN A 332 5.71 -22.83 -20.46
N HIS A 333 4.96 -23.55 -19.62
CA HIS A 333 5.44 -24.72 -18.86
C HIS A 333 4.86 -26.07 -19.33
N ARG A 334 4.55 -26.23 -20.63
CA ARG A 334 4.47 -27.57 -21.21
C ARG A 334 5.84 -27.88 -21.82
N PRO A 335 6.62 -28.84 -21.27
CA PRO A 335 7.73 -29.40 -22.04
C PRO A 335 7.11 -29.97 -23.31
N GLU A 336 7.57 -29.52 -24.47
CA GLU A 336 7.29 -30.26 -25.70
C GLU A 336 7.78 -31.70 -25.49
N PRO A 337 6.97 -32.73 -25.85
CA PRO A 337 7.50 -34.07 -25.87
C PRO A 337 8.62 -34.11 -26.91
N SER A 338 9.85 -34.23 -26.44
CA SER A 338 11.02 -34.46 -27.28
C SER A 338 10.85 -35.80 -28.00
N CYS A 339 10.42 -35.76 -29.25
CA CYS A 339 10.39 -36.92 -30.12
C CYS A 339 11.81 -37.24 -30.58
N ASN A 340 12.53 -38.09 -29.84
CA ASN A 340 13.78 -38.72 -30.28
C ASN A 340 13.73 -40.23 -29.97
N GLY A 341 13.50 -41.06 -30.98
CA GLY A 341 13.65 -42.52 -30.92
C GLY A 341 13.01 -43.25 -32.11
N PRO A 342 13.59 -44.35 -32.64
CA PRO A 342 13.76 -44.52 -34.08
C PRO A 342 12.72 -45.40 -34.79
N VAL A 343 12.76 -45.28 -36.12
CA VAL A 343 12.02 -46.02 -37.15
C VAL A 343 12.12 -47.54 -36.99
N SER A 344 10.97 -48.23 -36.99
CA SER A 344 10.84 -49.57 -37.54
C SER A 344 9.41 -49.84 -38.04
N SER A 345 9.33 -50.39 -39.24
CA SER A 345 8.20 -50.66 -40.13
C SER A 345 7.16 -51.67 -39.63
N SER A 346 5.87 -51.46 -39.94
CA SER A 346 5.05 -52.38 -40.78
C SER A 346 3.59 -51.92 -40.99
N SER A 347 3.21 -51.82 -42.27
CA SER A 347 1.91 -52.04 -42.94
C SER A 347 0.57 -52.01 -42.16
N ALA A 348 -0.41 -51.20 -42.60
CA ALA A 348 -1.41 -51.57 -43.63
C ALA A 348 -2.70 -50.70 -43.60
N THR A 349 -3.16 -50.32 -44.80
CA THR A 349 -4.55 -50.10 -45.27
C THR A 349 -5.44 -48.93 -44.81
N GLN A 350 -5.65 -48.01 -45.77
CA GLN A 350 -6.93 -47.50 -46.32
C GLN A 350 -8.05 -47.04 -45.35
N SER A 351 -8.44 -45.76 -45.43
CA SER A 351 -9.45 -45.28 -46.41
C SER A 351 -9.80 -43.80 -46.16
N SER A 352 -10.20 -43.16 -47.25
CA SER A 352 -10.56 -41.76 -47.46
C SER A 352 -11.77 -41.28 -46.66
N SER A 353 -11.80 -40.00 -46.28
CA SER A 353 -12.70 -39.00 -46.89
C SER A 353 -12.40 -37.59 -46.39
N SER A 354 -12.35 -36.68 -47.36
CA SER A 354 -12.28 -35.22 -47.26
C SER A 354 -13.49 -34.62 -46.55
N ASP A 355 -13.28 -33.53 -45.81
CA ASP A 355 -14.22 -32.40 -45.85
C ASP A 355 -13.52 -31.07 -45.54
N VAL A 356 -13.74 -30.13 -46.45
CA VAL A 356 -13.31 -28.73 -46.45
C VAL A 356 -14.41 -27.91 -45.79
N VAL A 357 -14.13 -27.21 -44.69
CA VAL A 357 -14.99 -26.10 -44.18
C VAL A 357 -14.07 -25.06 -43.51
N SER A 358 -13.67 -24.03 -44.25
CA SER A 358 -14.26 -22.68 -44.26
C SER A 358 -13.63 -21.72 -43.22
N MET A 359 -12.73 -20.88 -43.72
CA MET A 359 -12.41 -19.58 -43.12
C MET A 359 -13.71 -18.81 -42.88
N LYS A 360 -14.04 -18.55 -41.61
CA LYS A 360 -14.99 -17.51 -41.23
C LYS A 360 -14.29 -16.47 -40.39
N THR A 361 -14.05 -15.36 -41.06
CA THR A 361 -13.89 -14.01 -40.54
C THR A 361 -14.75 -13.76 -39.30
N TRP A 362 -14.11 -13.49 -38.15
CA TRP A 362 -14.75 -12.73 -37.08
C TRP A 362 -14.49 -11.26 -37.33
N LEU A 363 -15.44 -10.63 -38.02
CA LEU A 363 -15.66 -9.19 -37.94
C LEU A 363 -16.09 -8.89 -36.50
N PHE A 364 -15.21 -8.26 -35.72
CA PHE A 364 -15.58 -7.62 -34.45
C PHE A 364 -16.60 -6.51 -34.74
N PRO A 365 -17.82 -6.53 -34.16
CA PRO A 365 -18.72 -5.40 -34.29
C PRO A 365 -18.33 -4.29 -33.31
N VAL A 366 -18.28 -3.09 -33.88
CA VAL A 366 -18.19 -1.79 -33.23
C VAL A 366 -19.28 -1.66 -32.15
N THR A 367 -18.95 -1.92 -30.88
CA THR A 367 -19.70 -1.46 -29.70
C THR A 367 -18.81 -1.03 -28.53
N LEU A 368 -17.50 -0.85 -28.78
CA LEU A 368 -16.53 -0.22 -27.87
C LEU A 368 -16.74 1.31 -27.75
N THR A 369 -17.80 1.87 -28.36
CA THR A 369 -18.03 3.32 -28.48
C THR A 369 -19.22 3.84 -27.64
N ILE A 370 -19.97 2.98 -26.92
CA ILE A 370 -21.15 3.41 -26.14
C ILE A 370 -20.87 3.50 -24.62
N VAL A 371 -19.99 2.68 -24.06
CA VAL A 371 -19.70 2.73 -22.60
C VAL A 371 -18.78 3.89 -22.23
N LEU A 372 -17.98 4.38 -23.18
CA LEU A 372 -17.23 5.64 -23.03
C LEU A 372 -18.14 6.89 -23.04
N PHE A 373 -19.36 6.85 -23.60
CA PHE A 373 -20.21 8.04 -23.70
C PHE A 373 -21.14 8.25 -22.50
N LEU A 374 -21.56 7.20 -21.77
CA LEU A 374 -22.45 7.38 -20.61
C LEU A 374 -21.73 7.85 -19.32
N ASN A 375 -20.54 7.36 -18.98
CA ASN A 375 -19.88 7.79 -17.73
C ASN A 375 -19.15 9.14 -17.85
N ILE A 376 -18.78 9.54 -19.07
CA ILE A 376 -18.08 10.81 -19.32
C ILE A 376 -19.00 11.88 -19.91
N VAL A 377 -20.26 11.60 -20.29
CA VAL A 377 -21.32 12.64 -20.42
C VAL A 377 -22.10 12.83 -19.11
N VAL A 378 -21.69 12.12 -18.03
CA VAL A 378 -21.94 12.45 -16.61
C VAL A 378 -20.85 13.36 -16.00
N ARG A 379 -19.87 13.78 -16.82
CA ARG A 379 -19.70 15.23 -17.05
C ARG A 379 -21.09 15.87 -16.95
N LEU A 380 -21.23 16.95 -16.27
CA LEU A 380 -21.20 18.21 -17.02
C LEU A 380 -21.62 19.27 -16.04
N SER A 381 -22.66 19.02 -15.26
CA SER A 381 -23.21 20.09 -14.44
C SER A 381 -22.40 20.40 -13.17
N GLY A 382 -21.46 19.54 -12.74
CA GLY A 382 -20.81 19.69 -11.43
C GLY A 382 -19.76 20.79 -11.33
N MET A 383 -18.94 20.99 -12.37
CA MET A 383 -17.83 21.94 -12.31
C MET A 383 -18.18 23.39 -12.70
N TRP A 384 -19.36 23.73 -13.25
CA TRP A 384 -19.48 25.00 -14.00
C TRP A 384 -19.98 26.27 -13.27
N LYS A 385 -20.49 26.25 -12.01
CA LYS A 385 -21.23 27.45 -11.51
C LYS A 385 -20.96 28.06 -10.13
N LYS A 386 -20.07 27.54 -9.26
CA LYS A 386 -19.93 28.09 -7.87
C LYS A 386 -18.63 28.84 -7.52
N ARG A 387 -17.75 29.10 -8.49
CA ARG A 387 -16.63 30.05 -8.37
C ARG A 387 -16.69 31.11 -9.48
N LYS A 388 -17.48 32.17 -9.27
CA LYS A 388 -17.15 33.56 -9.66
C LYS A 388 -17.87 34.49 -8.69
N GLY A 389 -17.12 35.09 -7.77
CA GLY A 389 -17.63 36.11 -6.87
C GLY A 389 -17.68 37.48 -7.55
N PHE A 390 -18.69 38.27 -7.20
CA PHE A 390 -18.67 39.73 -7.19
C PHE A 390 -19.54 40.22 -6.02
N SER A 391 -19.04 41.26 -5.36
CA SER A 391 -19.57 41.96 -4.18
C SER A 391 -20.78 42.81 -4.51
N GLU A 392 -21.75 42.91 -3.59
CA GLU A 392 -22.47 44.13 -3.19
C GLU A 392 -23.33 43.87 -1.92
N HIS A 393 -23.11 44.64 -0.84
CA HIS A 393 -24.07 44.85 0.27
C HIS A 393 -25.15 45.88 -0.18
N PRO A 394 -26.29 46.19 0.53
CA PRO A 394 -26.84 45.82 1.87
C PRO A 394 -28.38 45.47 1.78
N PRO A 395 -29.27 45.57 2.81
CA PRO A 395 -29.13 45.85 4.24
C PRO A 395 -29.74 44.80 5.20
N VAL A 396 -29.37 45.01 6.48
CA VAL A 396 -29.75 44.28 7.70
C VAL A 396 -31.18 44.64 8.13
N PRO A 397 -32.02 43.65 8.52
CA PRO A 397 -33.17 43.87 9.39
C PRO A 397 -32.86 43.51 10.86
N PRO A 398 -33.61 44.07 11.83
CA PRO A 398 -33.15 44.25 13.21
C PRO A 398 -33.21 42.98 14.06
N LEU A 399 -32.40 42.98 15.14
CA LEU A 399 -32.43 42.01 16.23
C LEU A 399 -33.81 41.96 16.89
N GLU A 400 -34.35 40.75 17.03
CA GLU A 400 -35.32 40.43 18.08
C GLU A 400 -34.63 39.65 19.20
N SER A 401 -34.78 40.19 20.41
CA SER A 401 -34.36 39.61 21.67
C SER A 401 -35.17 38.35 21.99
N VAL A 402 -34.51 37.21 22.20
CA VAL A 402 -35.11 36.09 22.93
C VAL A 402 -34.22 35.70 24.09
N THR A 403 -34.89 35.66 25.23
CA THR A 403 -34.44 35.55 26.60
C THR A 403 -33.92 34.17 26.97
N THR A 404 -33.07 34.15 27.99
CA THR A 404 -32.56 32.96 28.70
C THR A 404 -33.69 32.19 29.39
N SER A 405 -34.19 31.14 28.74
CA SER A 405 -34.87 30.01 29.37
C SER A 405 -34.92 28.88 28.35
N ASP A 406 -34.65 27.65 28.79
CA ASP A 406 -34.77 26.38 28.05
C ASP A 406 -33.49 25.77 27.46
N LEU A 407 -32.47 25.60 28.31
CA LEU A 407 -31.47 24.53 28.16
C LEU A 407 -31.64 23.48 29.27
N PRO A 408 -31.64 22.16 28.94
CA PRO A 408 -31.75 21.08 29.92
C PRO A 408 -30.47 20.90 30.76
N PRO A 409 -30.55 20.38 32.00
CA PRO A 409 -29.46 20.39 32.97
C PRO A 409 -28.35 19.37 32.68
N VAL A 410 -27.12 19.78 33.00
CA VAL A 410 -25.87 19.00 32.94
C VAL A 410 -25.75 18.10 34.19
N PRO A 411 -25.44 16.80 34.06
CA PRO A 411 -25.19 15.92 35.21
C PRO A 411 -23.78 16.12 35.83
N PRO A 412 -23.62 15.86 37.15
CA PRO A 412 -22.45 16.29 37.92
C PRO A 412 -21.19 15.46 37.68
N SER A 413 -20.06 16.16 37.74
CA SER A 413 -18.68 15.67 37.70
C SER A 413 -18.33 14.74 38.86
N VAL A 414 -17.85 13.53 38.54
CA VAL A 414 -17.16 12.66 39.50
C VAL A 414 -15.67 12.99 39.46
N ASN A 415 -15.20 13.64 40.54
CA ASN A 415 -13.79 13.70 40.88
C ASN A 415 -13.30 12.29 41.21
N SER A 416 -12.31 11.81 40.46
CA SER A 416 -11.44 10.74 40.93
C SER A 416 -9.99 11.10 40.64
N SER A 417 -9.34 11.56 41.70
CA SER A 417 -7.91 11.67 41.86
C SER A 417 -7.26 10.29 41.70
N TYR A 418 -6.55 10.08 40.59
CA TYR A 418 -5.55 9.02 40.48
C TYR A 418 -4.16 9.64 40.39
N SER A 419 -3.40 9.39 41.43
CA SER A 419 -1.98 9.65 41.63
C SER A 419 -1.13 9.14 40.48
N LEU A 420 -0.32 10.04 39.93
CA LEU A 420 0.84 9.77 39.08
C LEU A 420 1.84 8.87 39.83
N VAL A 421 1.98 7.61 39.40
CA VAL A 421 3.14 6.80 39.76
C VAL A 421 4.26 7.15 38.78
N HIS A 422 5.23 7.92 39.28
CA HIS A 422 6.54 8.09 38.69
C HIS A 422 7.22 6.72 38.51
N PHE A 423 7.49 6.30 37.26
CA PHE A 423 8.54 5.32 36.99
C PHE A 423 9.78 6.04 36.48
N SER A 424 10.69 6.33 37.41
CA SER A 424 12.09 6.57 37.10
C SER A 424 12.79 5.21 37.03
N HIS A 425 13.44 4.88 35.92
CA HIS A 425 14.49 3.87 35.92
C HIS A 425 15.82 4.54 35.62
N ARG A 426 16.54 4.79 36.71
CA ARG A 426 17.91 5.24 36.76
C ARG A 426 18.79 3.99 36.59
N ARG A 427 19.66 4.01 35.58
CA ARG A 427 20.73 3.02 35.39
C ARG A 427 21.70 3.07 36.57
N HIS A 428 22.01 1.92 37.16
CA HIS A 428 23.23 1.73 37.95
C HIS A 428 24.08 0.65 37.27
N TRP A 429 25.17 1.12 36.67
CA TRP A 429 26.31 0.31 36.29
C TRP A 429 27.20 0.23 37.52
N ASP A 430 27.30 -0.96 38.12
CA ASP A 430 28.31 -1.22 39.12
C ASP A 430 29.60 -1.63 38.39
N THR A 431 30.66 -0.88 38.66
CA THR A 431 31.99 -1.07 38.10
C THR A 431 32.92 -1.34 39.28
N SER A 432 33.45 -2.56 39.39
CA SER A 432 34.74 -2.81 40.03
C SER A 432 35.31 -4.19 39.67
N PRO A 433 36.63 -4.31 39.45
CA PRO A 433 37.28 -5.49 38.89
C PRO A 433 37.90 -6.41 39.96
N LYS A 434 38.01 -7.70 39.65
CA LYS A 434 38.98 -8.66 40.23
C LYS A 434 39.40 -9.56 39.07
N VAL A 435 40.58 -9.47 38.46
CA VAL A 435 41.95 -9.75 38.93
C VAL A 435 42.08 -11.11 39.63
N LEU A 436 42.78 -11.99 38.90
CA LEU A 436 43.28 -13.35 39.15
C LEU A 436 42.26 -14.49 39.11
#